data_AF-A0A6A4R9I3-F1
#
_entry.id   AF-A0A6A4R9I3-F1
#
_cell.length_a   1.000
_cell.length_b   1.000
_cell.length_c   1.000
_cell.angle_alpha   90.00
_cell.angle_beta   90.00
_cell.angle_gamma   90.00
#
_symmetry.space_group_name_H-M   'P 1'
#
loop_
_entity.id
_entity.type
_entity.pdbx_description
1 polymer ?
#
loop_
_entity_poly.entity_id
_entity_poly.type
_entity_poly.pdbx_seq_one_letter_code
_entity_poly.pdbx_strand_id
1 'polypeptide(L)'
;VGVYVVVKTSDGDYLTETMSADEVNAIRDRSSAWKAYQSKGKPCPWVTDWGEMAKKTCVKRAYKYWPKTEQLEQAIHHLNTEGNEGLAADGPQRDEGLGQRWVEQATKAESTERLAEVWQAGLADIKKARDMAAYSEFKAAVEKRGEALKQAEANTIEGEAQCES
;
A
#
# COMPACT_ATOMS: atom_id res chain seq x y z
N VAL A 1 7.22 37.57 3.84
CA VAL A 1 7.78 36.69 2.77
C VAL A 1 6.72 35.64 2.43
N GLY A 2 6.54 35.29 1.16
CA GLY A 2 5.47 34.40 0.71
C GLY A 2 5.70 33.84 -0.70
N VAL A 3 4.73 33.10 -1.21
CA VAL A 3 4.73 32.48 -2.53
C VAL A 3 3.52 32.96 -3.32
N TYR A 4 3.68 33.11 -4.63
CA TYR A 4 2.58 33.44 -5.53
C TYR A 4 2.69 32.60 -6.81
N VAL A 5 1.56 32.42 -7.47
CA VAL A 5 1.46 31.80 -8.79
C VAL A 5 0.57 32.68 -9.67
N VAL A 6 1.01 32.87 -10.91
CA VAL A 6 0.24 33.54 -11.95
C VAL A 6 0.06 32.56 -13.10
N VAL A 7 -1.17 32.41 -13.58
CA VAL A 7 -1.46 31.65 -14.80
C VAL A 7 -2.16 32.55 -15.80
N LYS A 8 -1.85 32.35 -17.08
CA LYS A 8 -2.59 32.94 -18.19
C LYS A 8 -3.60 31.91 -18.69
N THR A 9 -4.87 32.27 -18.68
CA THR A 9 -5.96 31.42 -19.21
C THR A 9 -5.97 31.46 -20.74
N SER A 10 -6.64 30.49 -21.36
CA SER A 10 -6.85 30.45 -22.83
C SER A 10 -7.54 31.70 -23.35
N ASP A 11 -8.39 32.29 -22.52
CA ASP A 11 -9.24 33.43 -22.87
C ASP A 11 -8.48 34.77 -22.73
N GLY A 12 -7.22 34.71 -22.28
CA GLY A 12 -6.31 35.84 -22.18
C GLY A 12 -6.20 36.45 -20.78
N ASP A 13 -7.05 36.04 -19.84
CA ASP A 13 -7.05 36.54 -18.46
C ASP A 13 -5.89 35.99 -17.64
N TYR A 14 -5.47 36.76 -16.63
CA TYR A 14 -4.44 36.37 -15.67
C TYR A 14 -5.06 36.09 -14.30
N LEU A 15 -4.91 34.86 -13.82
CA LEU A 15 -5.34 34.47 -12.46
C LEU A 15 -4.10 34.43 -11.56
N THR A 16 -4.14 35.20 -10.48
CA THR A 16 -3.03 35.27 -9.51
C THR A 16 -3.50 34.81 -8.15
N GLU A 17 -2.81 33.85 -7.57
CA GLU A 17 -2.99 33.42 -6.18
C GLU A 17 -1.72 33.76 -5.40
N THR A 18 -1.90 34.32 -4.20
CA THR A 18 -0.80 34.60 -3.28
C THR A 18 -1.03 33.89 -1.96
N MET A 19 0.06 33.49 -1.31
CA MET A 19 0.06 32.87 0.00
C MET A 19 1.23 33.38 0.83
N SER A 20 0.95 33.71 2.08
CA SER A 20 1.98 33.98 3.08
C SER A 20 2.72 32.70 3.45
N ALA A 21 3.97 32.83 3.92
CA ALA A 21 4.70 31.69 4.47
C ALA A 21 3.95 31.02 5.64
N ASP A 22 3.20 31.79 6.43
CA ASP A 22 2.42 31.28 7.55
C ASP A 22 1.26 30.40 7.08
N GLU A 23 0.54 30.80 6.02
CA GLU A 23 -0.50 29.95 5.43
C GLU A 23 0.07 28.66 4.83
N VAL A 24 1.26 28.74 4.20
CA VAL A 24 1.96 27.56 3.70
C VAL A 24 2.32 26.61 4.85
N ASN A 25 2.87 27.16 5.93
CA ASN A 25 3.22 26.38 7.12
C ASN A 25 1.98 25.78 7.79
N ALA A 26 0.85 26.48 7.84
CA ALA A 26 -0.41 25.93 8.33
C ALA A 26 -0.93 24.76 7.47
N ILE A 27 -0.65 24.73 6.16
CA ILE A 27 -0.96 23.58 5.30
C ILE A 27 0.03 22.44 5.55
N ARG A 28 1.33 22.73 5.66
CA ARG A 28 2.36 21.76 6.03
C ARG A 28 1.98 21.02 7.30
N ASP A 29 1.59 21.76 8.34
CA ASP A 29 1.36 21.20 9.66
C ASP A 29 0.19 20.20 9.70
N ARG A 30 -0.75 20.34 8.75
CA ARG A 30 -1.86 19.40 8.56
C ARG A 30 -1.51 18.17 7.72
N SER A 31 -0.40 18.19 6.98
CA SER A 31 -0.01 17.12 6.05
C SER A 31 0.44 15.84 6.77
N SER A 32 0.15 14.68 6.19
CA SER A 32 0.53 13.37 6.74
C SER A 32 2.05 13.19 6.81
N ALA A 33 2.78 13.69 5.82
CA ALA A 33 4.24 13.67 5.79
C ALA A 33 4.84 14.44 6.98
N TRP A 34 4.31 15.62 7.30
CA TRP A 34 4.77 16.41 8.43
C TRP A 34 4.41 15.77 9.79
N LYS A 35 3.22 15.18 9.91
CA LYS A 35 2.84 14.42 11.11
C LYS A 35 3.71 13.18 11.31
N ALA A 36 4.07 12.48 10.23
CA ALA A 36 4.97 11.34 10.26
C ALA A 36 6.41 11.74 10.62
N TYR A 37 6.86 12.91 10.17
CA TYR A 37 8.14 13.49 10.58
C TYR A 37 8.17 13.75 12.09
N GLN A 38 7.17 14.47 12.62
CA GLN A 38 7.11 14.80 14.04
C GLN A 38 6.98 13.56 14.94
N SER A 39 6.21 12.56 14.52
CA SER A 39 5.95 11.37 15.35
C SER A 39 7.01 10.28 15.23
N LYS A 40 7.63 10.11 14.06
CA LYS A 40 8.47 8.95 13.73
C LYS A 40 9.87 9.32 13.21
N GLY A 41 10.20 10.60 13.11
CA GLY A 41 11.51 11.07 12.62
C GLY A 41 11.81 10.70 11.16
N LYS A 42 10.79 10.37 10.35
CA LYS A 42 10.97 9.97 8.95
C LYS A 42 11.40 11.16 8.08
N PRO A 43 12.29 10.99 7.09
CA PRO A 43 12.69 12.06 6.20
C PRO A 43 11.48 12.74 5.55
N CYS A 44 11.48 14.07 5.57
CA CYS A 44 10.32 14.88 5.23
C CYS A 44 10.71 15.95 4.21
N PRO A 45 10.10 15.97 3.01
CA PRO A 45 10.42 16.93 1.95
C PRO A 45 10.23 18.40 2.38
N TRP A 46 9.38 18.64 3.39
CA TRP A 46 9.17 19.98 3.94
C TRP A 46 10.39 20.53 4.70
N VAL A 47 11.32 19.67 5.13
CA VAL A 47 12.54 20.06 5.85
C VAL A 47 13.69 20.25 4.87
N THR A 48 13.85 19.34 3.91
CA THR A 48 14.93 19.42 2.91
C THR A 48 14.65 20.46 1.84
N ASP A 49 13.40 20.58 1.38
CA ASP A 49 13.02 21.33 0.18
C ASP A 49 11.75 22.19 0.41
N TRP A 50 11.76 23.02 1.46
CA TRP A 50 10.60 23.84 1.84
C TRP A 50 10.08 24.71 0.68
N GLY A 51 10.98 25.30 -0.12
CA GLY A 51 10.61 26.17 -1.23
C GLY A 51 9.79 25.47 -2.33
N GLU A 52 10.19 24.25 -2.70
CA GLU A 52 9.46 23.46 -3.70
C GLU A 52 8.11 22.98 -3.17
N MET A 53 8.06 22.63 -1.88
CA MET A 53 6.79 22.28 -1.22
C MET A 53 5.85 23.47 -1.10
N ALA A 54 6.37 24.67 -0.84
CA ALA A 54 5.59 25.92 -0.81
C ALA A 54 5.00 26.25 -2.18
N LYS A 55 5.81 26.16 -3.25
CA LYS A 55 5.36 26.34 -4.65
C LYS A 55 4.25 25.36 -5.00
N LYS A 56 4.48 24.06 -4.77
CA LYS A 56 3.49 23.01 -5.03
C LYS A 56 2.16 23.26 -4.29
N THR A 57 2.24 23.75 -3.07
CA THR A 57 1.07 24.08 -2.25
C THR A 57 0.27 25.23 -2.84
N CYS A 58 0.96 26.32 -3.22
CA CYS A 58 0.34 27.49 -3.84
C CYS A 58 -0.33 27.11 -5.18
N VAL A 59 0.38 26.37 -6.04
CA VAL A 59 -0.15 25.89 -7.32
C VAL A 59 -1.39 25.01 -7.11
N LYS A 60 -1.35 24.03 -6.19
CA LYS A 60 -2.50 23.16 -5.93
C LYS A 60 -3.73 23.92 -5.41
N ARG A 61 -3.54 24.99 -4.65
CA ARG A 61 -4.63 25.84 -4.18
C ARG A 61 -5.23 26.63 -5.34
N ALA A 62 -4.38 27.30 -6.12
CA ALA A 62 -4.80 28.09 -7.30
C ALA A 62 -5.49 27.24 -8.36
N TYR A 63 -4.98 26.03 -8.59
CA TYR A 63 -5.48 25.07 -9.59
C TYR A 63 -6.98 24.77 -9.43
N LYS A 64 -7.54 24.89 -8.22
CA LYS A 64 -8.97 24.66 -7.98
C LYS A 64 -9.86 25.63 -8.75
N TYR A 65 -9.38 26.85 -8.97
CA TYR A 65 -10.13 27.95 -9.58
C TYR A 65 -9.83 28.15 -11.06
N TRP A 66 -8.88 27.39 -11.62
CA TRP A 66 -8.57 27.49 -13.05
C TRP A 66 -9.66 26.82 -13.88
N PRO A 67 -9.99 27.36 -15.08
CA PRO A 67 -10.90 26.70 -16.00
C PRO A 67 -10.33 25.33 -16.39
N LYS A 68 -11.13 24.27 -16.22
CA LYS A 68 -10.76 22.89 -16.53
C LYS A 68 -11.70 22.34 -17.60
N THR A 69 -11.16 21.51 -18.49
CA THR A 69 -11.95 20.68 -19.41
C THR A 69 -12.26 19.35 -18.74
N GLU A 70 -13.40 18.73 -19.05
CA GLU A 70 -13.82 17.45 -18.46
C GLU A 70 -12.78 16.32 -18.66
N GLN A 71 -12.07 16.32 -19.79
CA GLN A 71 -11.00 15.35 -20.07
C GLN A 71 -9.83 15.47 -19.09
N LEU A 72 -9.49 16.70 -18.68
CA LEU A 72 -8.41 16.96 -17.73
C LEU A 72 -8.80 16.49 -16.32
N GLU A 73 -10.07 16.65 -15.93
CA GLU A 73 -10.55 16.21 -14.63
C GLU A 73 -10.53 14.68 -14.48
N GLN A 74 -10.90 13.94 -15.52
CA GLN A 74 -10.85 12.47 -15.51
C GLN A 74 -9.42 11.94 -15.36
N ALA A 75 -8.45 12.50 -16.10
CA ALA A 75 -7.05 12.12 -15.98
C ALA A 75 -6.47 12.44 -14.59
N ILE A 76 -6.88 13.57 -14.00
CA ILE A 76 -6.45 13.99 -12.67
C ILE A 76 -7.10 13.15 -11.57
N HIS A 77 -8.36 12.73 -11.74
CA HIS A 77 -9.03 11.85 -10.79
C HIS A 77 -8.33 10.48 -10.75
N HIS A 78 -8.01 9.92 -11.92
CA HIS A 78 -7.23 8.69 -12.02
C HIS A 78 -5.85 8.85 -11.34
N LEU A 79 -5.12 9.94 -11.61
CA LEU A 79 -3.82 10.21 -10.97
C LEU A 79 -3.91 10.39 -9.44
N ASN A 80 -4.95 11.05 -8.90
CA ASN A 80 -5.04 11.29 -7.45
C ASN A 80 -5.62 10.10 -6.67
N THR A 81 -6.42 9.25 -7.31
CA THR A 81 -7.06 8.09 -6.66
C THR A 81 -6.21 6.83 -6.81
N GLU A 82 -5.51 6.68 -7.94
CA GLU A 82 -4.70 5.50 -8.24
C GLU A 82 -3.18 5.76 -8.22
N GLY A 83 -2.74 7.03 -8.26
CA GLY A 83 -1.33 7.42 -8.41
C GLY A 83 -0.68 8.01 -7.15
N ASN A 84 -0.75 7.32 -6.01
CA ASN A 84 0.09 7.66 -4.84
C ASN A 84 1.57 7.28 -5.03
N GLU A 85 1.98 6.75 -6.18
CA GLU A 85 3.39 6.43 -6.45
C GLU A 85 3.82 7.06 -7.76
N GLY A 86 5.04 7.60 -7.74
CA GLY A 86 5.61 8.35 -8.84
C GLY A 86 5.65 7.55 -10.14
N LEU A 87 5.95 8.25 -11.22
CA LEU A 87 6.31 7.69 -12.52
C LEU A 87 7.36 6.57 -12.36
N ALA A 88 6.87 5.36 -12.25
CA ALA A 88 7.53 4.12 -12.61
C ALA A 88 6.40 3.22 -13.10
N ALA A 89 6.21 3.22 -14.43
CA ALA A 89 5.51 2.14 -15.10
C ALA A 89 6.40 0.90 -14.97
N ASP A 90 6.38 0.29 -13.79
CA ASP A 90 6.88 -1.04 -13.45
C ASP A 90 6.57 -1.25 -11.95
N GLY A 91 5.28 -1.37 -11.63
CA GLY A 91 4.88 -1.97 -10.35
C GLY A 91 5.46 -3.38 -10.26
N PRO A 92 5.79 -3.90 -9.06
CA PRO A 92 6.27 -5.26 -8.92
C PRO A 92 5.25 -6.20 -9.57
N GLN A 93 5.67 -6.82 -10.66
CA GLN A 93 4.86 -7.81 -11.37
C GLN A 93 4.40 -8.83 -10.34
N ARG A 94 3.10 -8.81 -10.01
CA ARG A 94 2.49 -9.83 -9.18
C ARG A 94 2.77 -11.17 -9.87
N ASP A 95 3.58 -12.01 -9.24
CA ASP A 95 3.71 -13.40 -9.68
C ASP A 95 2.36 -14.05 -9.34
N GLU A 96 1.44 -14.06 -10.31
CA GLU A 96 0.10 -14.66 -10.20
C GLU A 96 0.15 -16.13 -9.71
N GLY A 97 1.32 -16.79 -9.79
CA GLY A 97 1.52 -18.16 -9.31
C GLY A 97 2.12 -18.30 -7.91
N LEU A 98 2.59 -17.22 -7.26
CA LEU A 98 3.28 -17.34 -5.96
C LEU A 98 2.36 -17.92 -4.88
N GLY A 99 1.13 -17.41 -4.77
CA GLY A 99 0.13 -17.89 -3.80
C GLY A 99 -0.23 -19.35 -4.05
N GLN A 100 -0.49 -19.72 -5.31
CA GLN A 100 -0.85 -21.08 -5.70
C GLN A 100 0.25 -22.10 -5.37
N ARG A 101 1.53 -21.77 -5.64
CA ARG A 101 2.66 -22.64 -5.31
C ARG A 101 2.78 -22.92 -3.82
N TRP A 102 2.59 -21.90 -2.98
CA TRP A 102 2.68 -22.05 -1.53
C TRP A 102 1.46 -22.77 -0.95
N VAL A 103 0.26 -22.51 -1.48
CA VAL A 103 -0.96 -23.26 -1.15
C VAL A 103 -0.78 -24.74 -1.49
N GLU A 104 -0.25 -25.08 -2.66
CA GLU A 104 -0.01 -26.47 -3.05
C GLU A 104 0.98 -27.17 -2.10
N GLN A 105 2.08 -26.50 -1.74
CA GLN A 105 3.03 -27.04 -0.75
C GLN A 105 2.41 -27.23 0.64
N ALA A 106 1.55 -26.31 1.08
CA ALA A 106 0.83 -26.47 2.34
C ALA A 106 -0.12 -27.67 2.31
N THR A 107 -0.88 -27.87 1.22
CA THR A 107 -1.80 -29.01 1.10
C THR A 107 -1.11 -30.37 1.06
N LYS A 108 0.11 -30.44 0.52
CA LYS A 108 0.92 -31.66 0.45
C LYS A 108 1.72 -31.96 1.72
N ALA A 109 1.70 -31.09 2.73
CA ALA A 109 2.41 -31.34 3.98
C ALA A 109 1.77 -32.54 4.73
N GLU A 110 2.55 -33.59 4.99
CA GLU A 110 2.09 -34.83 5.65
C GLU A 110 2.23 -34.79 7.18
N SER A 111 2.97 -33.82 7.72
CA SER A 111 3.15 -33.64 9.16
C SER A 111 2.98 -32.18 9.58
N THR A 112 2.68 -31.99 10.87
CA THR A 112 2.55 -30.67 11.49
C THR A 112 3.87 -29.88 11.46
N GLU A 113 5.00 -30.58 11.57
CA GLU A 113 6.35 -30.01 11.44
C GLU A 113 6.61 -29.51 10.02
N ARG A 114 6.29 -30.31 9.00
CA ARG A 114 6.47 -29.91 7.59
C ARG A 114 5.59 -28.72 7.23
N LEU A 115 4.38 -28.65 7.78
CA LEU A 115 3.48 -27.52 7.60
C LEU A 115 4.04 -26.22 8.20
N ALA A 116 4.71 -26.29 9.36
CA ALA A 116 5.35 -25.15 10.00
C ALA A 116 6.54 -24.62 9.18
N GLU A 117 7.35 -25.50 8.59
CA GLU A 117 8.44 -25.11 7.69
C GLU A 117 7.93 -24.39 6.43
N VAL A 118 6.89 -24.96 5.81
CA VAL A 118 6.26 -24.38 4.62
C VAL A 118 5.69 -22.99 4.96
N TRP A 119 5.06 -22.84 6.13
CA TRP A 119 4.56 -21.54 6.60
C TRP A 119 5.67 -20.49 6.74
N GLN A 120 6.80 -20.83 7.35
CA GLN A 120 7.93 -19.89 7.52
C GLN A 120 8.54 -19.49 6.17
N ALA A 121 8.73 -20.45 5.26
CA ALA A 121 9.28 -20.20 3.93
C ALA A 121 8.33 -19.36 3.07
N GLY A 122 7.03 -19.71 3.05
CA GLY A 122 6.01 -18.96 2.31
C GLY A 122 5.79 -17.55 2.85
N LEU A 123 5.82 -17.35 4.16
CA LEU A 123 5.76 -16.01 4.77
C LEU A 123 6.92 -15.11 4.32
N ALA A 124 8.15 -15.64 4.27
CA ALA A 124 9.31 -14.88 3.86
C ALA A 124 9.18 -14.39 2.41
N ASP A 125 8.74 -15.27 1.51
CA ASP A 125 8.57 -14.98 0.08
C ASP A 125 7.38 -14.04 -0.17
N ILE A 126 6.25 -14.27 0.48
CA ILE A 126 5.06 -13.40 0.35
C ILE A 126 5.34 -12.00 0.91
N LYS A 127 6.07 -11.91 2.02
CA LYS A 127 6.49 -10.61 2.60
C LYS A 127 7.45 -9.87 1.69
N LYS A 128 8.33 -10.59 0.99
CA LYS A 128 9.23 -10.02 -0.04
C LYS A 128 8.44 -9.50 -1.25
N ALA A 129 7.44 -10.24 -1.70
CA ALA A 129 6.55 -9.86 -2.80
C ALA A 129 5.51 -8.78 -2.43
N ARG A 130 5.29 -8.53 -1.13
CA ARG A 130 4.24 -7.63 -0.60
C ARG A 130 2.83 -7.98 -1.10
N ASP A 131 2.57 -9.26 -1.37
CA ASP A 131 1.28 -9.69 -1.89
C ASP A 131 0.33 -10.13 -0.77
N MET A 132 -0.54 -9.21 -0.35
CA MET A 132 -1.52 -9.47 0.70
C MET A 132 -2.59 -10.49 0.29
N ALA A 133 -2.86 -10.64 -1.01
CA ALA A 133 -3.83 -11.63 -1.50
C ALA A 133 -3.26 -13.05 -1.32
N ALA A 134 -2.02 -13.27 -1.78
CA ALA A 134 -1.30 -14.54 -1.59
C ALA A 134 -1.16 -14.90 -0.11
N TYR A 135 -0.93 -13.92 0.78
CA TYR A 135 -0.91 -14.15 2.22
C TYR A 135 -2.22 -14.75 2.75
N SER A 136 -3.37 -14.18 2.33
CA SER A 136 -4.68 -14.61 2.81
C SER A 136 -5.03 -16.03 2.35
N GLU A 137 -4.74 -16.36 1.09
CA GLU A 137 -4.99 -17.68 0.51
C GLU A 137 -4.09 -18.75 1.14
N PHE A 138 -2.80 -18.43 1.29
CA PHE A 138 -1.84 -19.34 1.90
C PHE A 138 -2.17 -19.62 3.36
N LYS A 139 -2.53 -18.59 4.13
CA LYS A 139 -2.95 -18.75 5.53
C LYS A 139 -4.17 -19.66 5.67
N ALA A 140 -5.20 -19.44 4.84
CA ALA A 140 -6.41 -20.27 4.86
C ALA A 140 -6.10 -21.75 4.54
N ALA A 141 -5.21 -22.01 3.59
CA ALA A 141 -4.78 -23.37 3.25
C ALA A 141 -4.01 -24.06 4.39
N VAL A 142 -3.13 -23.32 5.08
CA VAL A 142 -2.34 -23.83 6.21
C VAL A 142 -3.24 -24.14 7.41
N GLU A 143 -4.20 -23.28 7.74
CA GLU A 143 -5.18 -23.53 8.81
C GLU A 143 -6.00 -24.79 8.51
N LYS A 144 -6.55 -24.90 7.29
CA LYS A 144 -7.34 -26.06 6.85
C LYS A 144 -6.53 -27.37 6.90
N ARG A 145 -5.28 -27.36 6.46
CA ARG A 145 -4.42 -28.56 6.51
C ARG A 145 -4.03 -28.91 7.95
N GLY A 146 -3.74 -27.92 8.78
CA GLY A 146 -3.44 -28.12 10.19
C GLY A 146 -4.59 -28.76 10.96
N GLU A 147 -5.83 -28.37 10.68
CA GLU A 147 -7.03 -29.01 11.23
C GLU A 147 -7.16 -30.47 10.77
N ALA A 148 -6.95 -30.74 9.47
CA ALA A 148 -7.03 -32.10 8.93
C ALA A 148 -5.96 -33.05 9.53
N LEU A 149 -4.74 -32.56 9.75
CA LEU A 149 -3.67 -33.34 10.38
C LEU A 149 -4.00 -33.65 11.85
N LYS A 150 -4.51 -32.68 12.60
CA LYS A 150 -4.96 -32.90 14.00
C LYS A 150 -6.12 -33.89 14.10
N GLN A 151 -7.07 -33.86 13.15
CA GLN A 151 -8.17 -34.82 13.10
C GLN A 151 -7.68 -36.24 12.74
N ALA A 152 -6.68 -36.36 11.86
CA ALA A 152 -6.07 -37.65 11.52
C ALA A 152 -5.31 -38.26 12.72
N GLU A 153 -4.57 -37.43 13.47
CA GLU A 153 -3.92 -37.84 14.72
C GLU A 153 -4.95 -38.27 15.78
N ALA A 154 -6.06 -37.56 15.93
CA ALA A 154 -7.13 -37.92 16.88
C ALA A 154 -7.84 -39.24 16.52
N ASN A 155 -8.12 -39.47 15.24
CA ASN A 155 -8.79 -40.70 14.77
C ASN A 155 -7.91 -41.95 14.87
N THR A 156 -6.58 -41.79 14.89
CA THR A 156 -5.65 -42.92 15.05
C THR A 156 -5.66 -43.43 16.49
N ILE A 157 -5.91 -42.57 17.49
CA ILE A 157 -5.92 -42.92 18.91
C ILE A 157 -7.22 -43.66 19.31
N GLU A 158 -8.37 -43.32 18.71
CA GLU A 158 -9.64 -44.00 19.01
C GLU A 158 -9.77 -45.40 18.36
N GLY A 159 -9.03 -45.66 17.28
CA GLY A 159 -9.04 -46.95 16.58
C GLY A 159 -8.28 -48.08 17.29
N GLU A 160 -7.29 -47.76 18.13
CA GLU A 160 -6.55 -48.76 18.92
C GLU A 160 -7.33 -49.25 20.15
N ALA A 161 -8.33 -48.50 20.63
CA ALA A 161 -9.11 -48.86 21.81
C ALA A 161 -10.25 -49.88 21.56
N GLN A 162 -10.54 -50.23 20.30
CA GLN A 162 -11.62 -51.16 19.95
C GLN A 162 -11.14 -52.59 19.59
N CYS A 163 -9.84 -52.87 19.72
CA CYS A 163 -9.27 -54.19 19.43
C CYS A 163 -8.74 -54.92 20.69
N GLU A 164 -9.34 -54.67 21.86
CA GLU A 164 -9.16 -55.50 23.06
C GLU A 164 -10.52 -55.71 23.74
N SER A 165 -11.35 -56.59 23.17
CA SER A 165 -12.44 -57.25 23.90
C SER A 165 -12.74 -58.62 23.31
#